data_AF-A0A820CW80-F1
#
_entry.id   AF-A0A820CW80-F1
#
_cell.length_a   1.000
_cell.length_b   1.000
_cell.length_c   1.000
_cell.angle_alpha   90.00
_cell.angle_beta   90.00
_cell.angle_gamma   90.00
#
_symmetry.space_group_name_H-M   'P 1'
#
loop_
_entity.id
_entity.type
_entity.pdbx_description
1 polymer ?
#
loop_
_entity_poly.entity_id
_entity_poly.type
_entity_poly.pdbx_seq_one_letter_code
_entity_poly.pdbx_strand_id
1 'polypeptide(L)'
;MTLKSVSEIHHQHTNVKYGKPYFAVLLAAFSSLGGWFFGYDQGVTGGIVVMNSFKNDFCVGIYGNASVCDLPVASLPSDYRRYLVLFTFLYNVGCFVGALFISSFIAERYGRRAIILTSAILFMIGTSMVIFPPGGSKKIMIFILIGRIIEG
;
A
#
# COMPACT_ATOMS: atom_id res chain seq x y z
N MET A 1 -9.71 51.13 -11.65
CA MET A 1 -8.75 50.13 -11.11
C MET A 1 -9.04 48.74 -11.70
N THR A 2 -8.95 48.53 -13.02
CA THR A 2 -9.34 47.21 -13.59
C THR A 2 -8.77 46.83 -14.96
N LEU A 3 -8.04 47.69 -15.70
CA LEU A 3 -7.40 47.28 -16.96
C LEU A 3 -5.94 46.82 -16.80
N LYS A 4 -5.26 47.29 -15.75
CA LYS A 4 -3.86 46.89 -15.47
C LYS A 4 -3.75 45.45 -14.96
N SER A 5 -4.69 44.97 -14.14
CA SER A 5 -4.65 43.62 -13.56
C SER A 5 -4.95 42.51 -14.59
N VAL A 6 -5.79 42.78 -15.60
CA VAL A 6 -6.07 41.81 -16.68
C VAL A 6 -4.85 41.61 -17.59
N SER A 7 -4.07 42.67 -17.84
CA SER A 7 -2.84 42.56 -18.65
C SER A 7 -1.71 41.78 -17.96
N GLU A 8 -1.63 41.83 -16.62
CA GLU A 8 -0.67 41.02 -15.85
C GLU A 8 -1.02 39.53 -15.86
N ILE A 9 -2.32 39.19 -15.81
CA ILE A 9 -2.79 37.80 -15.90
C ILE A 9 -2.43 37.20 -17.27
N HIS A 10 -2.57 37.96 -18.36
CA HIS A 10 -2.19 37.48 -19.69
C HIS A 10 -0.67 37.33 -19.91
N HIS A 11 0.16 38.13 -19.24
CA HIS A 11 1.62 37.99 -19.31
C HIS A 11 2.19 36.85 -18.44
N GLN A 12 1.43 36.36 -17.46
CA GLN A 12 1.84 35.18 -16.66
C GLN A 12 1.62 33.85 -17.41
N HIS A 13 0.67 33.79 -18.34
CA HIS A 13 0.40 32.56 -19.12
C HIS A 13 1.36 32.33 -20.29
N THR A 14 2.20 33.30 -20.68
CA THR A 14 3.17 33.15 -21.77
C THR A 14 4.51 32.55 -21.34
N ASN A 15 4.67 32.21 -20.05
CA ASN A 15 5.83 31.49 -19.51
C ASN A 15 5.57 30.01 -19.25
N VAL A 16 4.60 29.41 -19.94
CA VAL A 16 4.54 27.94 -20.05
C VAL A 16 5.68 27.52 -20.98
N LYS A 17 6.86 27.24 -20.42
CA LYS A 17 7.88 26.48 -21.14
C LYS A 17 7.23 25.15 -21.50
N TYR A 18 6.83 24.99 -22.77
CA TYR A 18 6.38 23.72 -23.31
C TYR A 18 7.55 22.73 -23.22
N GLY A 19 7.66 22.05 -22.07
CA GLY A 19 8.48 20.86 -21.96
C GLY A 19 8.01 19.90 -23.02
N LYS A 20 8.94 19.34 -23.80
CA LYS A 20 8.60 18.50 -24.95
C LYS A 20 7.59 17.43 -24.51
N PRO A 21 6.45 17.26 -25.20
CA PRO A 21 5.30 16.50 -24.71
C PRO A 21 5.65 15.04 -24.36
N TYR A 22 6.63 14.45 -25.05
CA TYR A 22 7.14 13.12 -24.72
C TYR A 22 7.70 13.02 -23.29
N PHE A 23 8.28 14.09 -22.75
CA PHE A 23 8.84 14.12 -21.40
C PHE A 23 7.73 14.13 -20.35
N ALA A 24 6.63 14.85 -20.61
CA ALA A 24 5.46 14.83 -19.73
C ALA A 24 4.78 13.46 -19.71
N VAL A 25 4.65 12.81 -20.86
CA VAL A 25 4.11 11.44 -20.95
C VAL A 25 4.99 10.45 -20.19
N LEU A 26 6.32 10.54 -20.35
CA LEU A 26 7.26 9.67 -19.66
C LEU A 26 7.22 9.84 -18.12
N LEU A 27 7.12 11.09 -17.65
CA LEU A 27 6.97 11.38 -16.22
C LEU A 27 5.63 10.89 -15.65
N ALA A 28 4.54 11.04 -16.40
CA ALA A 28 3.22 10.55 -16.00
C ALA A 28 3.20 9.01 -15.95
N ALA A 29 3.80 8.35 -16.94
CA ALA A 29 3.97 6.90 -16.95
C ALA A 29 4.78 6.42 -15.73
N PHE A 30 5.91 7.07 -15.43
CA PHE A 30 6.71 6.74 -14.26
C PHE A 30 5.94 6.98 -12.95
N SER A 31 5.21 8.08 -12.85
CA SER A 31 4.36 8.37 -11.69
C SER A 31 3.24 7.34 -11.51
N SER A 32 2.72 6.77 -12.60
CA SER A 32 1.63 5.78 -12.53
C SER A 32 2.09 4.40 -12.01
N LEU A 33 3.40 4.11 -12.05
CA LEU A 33 3.96 2.86 -11.52
C LEU A 33 3.65 2.67 -10.03
N GLY A 34 3.56 3.76 -9.25
CA GLY A 34 3.17 3.68 -7.84
C GLY A 34 1.77 3.08 -7.65
N GLY A 35 0.81 3.48 -8.49
CA GLY A 35 -0.54 2.91 -8.47
C GLY A 35 -0.57 1.45 -8.98
N TRP A 36 0.29 1.11 -9.93
CA TRP A 36 0.41 -0.27 -10.39
C TRP A 36 0.96 -1.21 -9.31
N PHE A 37 2.02 -0.79 -8.61
CA PHE A 37 2.57 -1.56 -7.48
C PHE A 37 1.58 -1.68 -6.33
N PHE A 38 0.81 -0.62 -6.04
CA PHE A 38 -0.27 -0.66 -5.05
C PHE A 38 -1.32 -1.73 -5.39
N GLY A 39 -1.79 -1.78 -6.64
CA GLY A 39 -2.74 -2.82 -7.08
C GLY A 39 -2.12 -4.22 -7.13
N TYR A 40 -0.83 -4.32 -7.44
CA TYR A 40 -0.10 -5.59 -7.43
C TYR A 40 -0.03 -6.19 -6.03
N ASP A 41 0.31 -5.40 -4.99
CA ASP A 41 0.39 -5.91 -3.62
C ASP A 41 -0.97 -6.42 -3.11
N GLN A 42 -2.05 -5.67 -3.37
CA GLN A 42 -3.42 -6.10 -3.07
C GLN A 42 -3.76 -7.43 -3.76
N GLY A 43 -3.41 -7.57 -5.04
CA GLY A 43 -3.65 -8.79 -5.81
C GLY A 43 -2.85 -9.99 -5.31
N VAL A 44 -1.56 -9.82 -5.04
CA VAL A 44 -0.69 -10.86 -4.48
C VAL A 44 -1.18 -11.29 -3.10
N THR A 45 -1.56 -10.35 -2.25
CA THR A 45 -2.14 -10.61 -0.94
C THR A 45 -3.44 -11.42 -1.03
N GLY A 46 -4.32 -11.11 -1.98
CA GLY A 46 -5.53 -11.90 -2.23
C GLY A 46 -5.23 -13.34 -2.70
N GLY A 47 -4.15 -13.54 -3.46
CA GLY A 47 -3.73 -14.87 -3.92
C GLY A 47 -3.04 -15.70 -2.84
N ILE A 48 -2.11 -15.10 -2.08
CA ILE A 48 -1.26 -15.83 -1.12
C ILE A 48 -2.07 -16.42 0.04
N VAL A 49 -3.13 -15.74 0.48
CA VAL A 49 -3.98 -16.22 1.58
C VAL A 49 -4.74 -17.51 1.27
N VAL A 50 -4.87 -17.88 -0.03
CA VAL A 50 -5.51 -19.11 -0.47
C VAL A 50 -4.49 -20.22 -0.73
N MET A 51 -3.19 -19.90 -0.88
CA MET A 51 -2.15 -20.88 -1.18
C MET A 51 -1.92 -21.85 -0.01
N ASN A 52 -1.73 -23.13 -0.35
CA ASN A 52 -1.50 -24.18 0.65
C ASN A 52 -0.22 -23.95 1.47
N SER A 53 0.83 -23.37 0.88
CA SER A 53 2.05 -23.00 1.61
C SER A 53 1.78 -22.00 2.74
N PHE A 54 0.99 -20.96 2.46
CA PHE A 54 0.61 -19.96 3.47
C PHE A 54 -0.26 -20.58 4.57
N LYS A 55 -1.18 -21.48 4.21
CA LYS A 55 -1.99 -22.19 5.20
C LYS A 55 -1.14 -23.12 6.08
N ASN A 56 -0.12 -23.77 5.53
CA ASN A 56 0.79 -24.61 6.33
C ASN A 56 1.58 -23.79 7.35
N ASP A 57 1.99 -22.57 7.02
CA ASP A 57 2.79 -21.74 7.95
C ASP A 57 1.94 -20.96 8.97
N PHE A 58 0.71 -20.58 8.59
CA PHE A 58 -0.14 -19.68 9.40
C PHE A 58 -1.42 -20.32 9.97
N CYS A 59 -1.86 -21.47 9.45
CA CYS A 59 -3.06 -22.19 9.92
C CYS A 59 -2.67 -23.47 10.68
N VAL A 60 -1.78 -24.29 10.12
CA VAL A 60 -1.37 -25.57 10.70
C VAL A 60 -0.53 -25.34 11.95
N GLY A 61 -0.92 -25.96 13.07
CA GLY A 61 -0.21 -25.84 14.36
C GLY A 61 -0.66 -24.68 15.27
N ILE A 62 -1.45 -23.72 14.74
CA ILE A 62 -2.01 -22.60 15.54
C ILE A 62 -3.53 -22.69 15.64
N TYR A 63 -4.22 -22.96 14.53
CA TYR A 63 -5.69 -22.95 14.43
C TYR A 63 -6.30 -24.32 14.16
N GLY A 64 -5.50 -25.33 13.78
CA GLY A 64 -5.99 -26.69 13.57
C GLY A 64 -4.95 -27.63 12.95
N ASN A 65 -5.41 -28.84 12.62
CA ASN A 65 -4.66 -29.85 11.88
C ASN A 65 -4.69 -29.58 10.37
N ALA A 66 -3.73 -30.14 9.62
CA ALA A 66 -3.60 -29.97 8.17
C ALA A 66 -4.91 -30.23 7.39
N SER A 67 -5.69 -31.23 7.80
CA SER A 67 -6.98 -31.59 7.20
C SER A 67 -8.06 -30.50 7.32
N VAL A 68 -7.99 -29.63 8.34
CA VAL A 68 -8.95 -28.53 8.54
C VAL A 68 -8.50 -27.28 7.79
N CYS A 69 -7.20 -27.09 7.60
CA CYS A 69 -6.64 -25.95 6.89
C CYS A 69 -6.74 -26.11 5.36
N ASP A 70 -6.81 -27.33 4.82
CA ASP A 70 -7.02 -27.58 3.38
C ASP A 70 -8.46 -27.35 2.88
N LEU A 71 -9.41 -27.13 3.80
CA LEU A 71 -10.81 -26.86 3.45
C LEU A 71 -10.95 -25.56 2.62
N PRO A 72 -12.04 -25.41 1.84
CA PRO A 72 -12.34 -24.16 1.16
C PRO A 72 -12.58 -23.03 2.17
N VAL A 73 -12.27 -21.78 1.77
CA VAL A 73 -12.28 -20.57 2.62
C VAL A 73 -13.60 -20.35 3.39
N ALA A 74 -14.72 -20.83 2.85
CA ALA A 74 -16.04 -20.77 3.48
C ALA A 74 -16.18 -21.67 4.73
N SER A 75 -15.42 -22.77 4.78
CA SER A 75 -15.40 -23.74 5.87
C SER A 75 -14.16 -23.63 6.78
N LEU A 76 -13.34 -22.59 6.59
CA LEU A 76 -12.21 -22.31 7.47
C LEU A 76 -12.67 -21.91 8.89
N PRO A 77 -11.92 -22.29 9.94
CA PRO A 77 -12.20 -21.88 11.32
C PRO A 77 -12.40 -20.37 11.45
N SER A 78 -13.35 -19.94 12.29
CA SER A 78 -13.73 -18.54 12.45
C SER A 78 -12.56 -17.64 12.85
N ASP A 79 -11.61 -18.15 13.64
CA ASP A 79 -10.50 -17.35 14.14
C ASP A 79 -9.42 -17.11 13.07
N TYR A 80 -9.16 -18.10 12.21
CA TYR A 80 -8.25 -17.93 11.07
C TYR A 80 -8.88 -17.01 10.02
N ARG A 81 -10.20 -17.13 9.77
CA ARG A 81 -10.93 -16.20 8.89
C ARG A 81 -10.87 -14.76 9.40
N ARG A 82 -11.07 -14.54 10.70
CA ARG A 82 -10.90 -13.22 11.33
C ARG A 82 -9.49 -12.68 11.13
N TYR A 83 -8.47 -13.52 11.27
CA TYR A 83 -7.08 -13.13 11.01
C TYR A 83 -6.87 -12.68 9.56
N LEU A 84 -7.32 -13.44 8.57
CA LEU A 84 -7.20 -13.07 7.15
C LEU A 84 -7.94 -11.77 6.81
N VAL A 85 -9.14 -11.58 7.38
CA VAL A 85 -9.91 -10.35 7.22
C VAL A 85 -9.16 -9.17 7.84
N LEU A 86 -8.64 -9.31 9.06
CA LEU A 86 -7.84 -8.27 9.70
C LEU A 86 -6.57 -7.98 8.91
N PHE A 87 -5.91 -8.99 8.34
CA PHE A 87 -4.70 -8.83 7.54
C PHE A 87 -4.93 -7.94 6.32
N THR A 88 -6.05 -8.12 5.61
CA THR A 88 -6.40 -7.28 4.45
C THR A 88 -6.97 -5.93 4.87
N PHE A 89 -7.74 -5.90 5.95
CA PHE A 89 -8.38 -4.68 6.46
C PHE A 89 -7.36 -3.68 7.00
N LEU A 90 -6.38 -4.14 7.78
CA LEU A 90 -5.37 -3.28 8.40
C LEU A 90 -4.47 -2.58 7.37
N TYR A 91 -4.21 -3.21 6.23
CA TYR A 91 -3.56 -2.56 5.11
C TYR A 91 -4.37 -1.35 4.63
N ASN A 92 -5.68 -1.54 4.38
CA ASN A 92 -6.55 -0.45 3.92
C ASN A 92 -6.67 0.68 4.96
N VAL A 93 -6.65 0.34 6.25
CA VAL A 93 -6.60 1.34 7.34
C VAL A 93 -5.28 2.10 7.33
N GLY A 94 -4.15 1.41 7.13
CA GLY A 94 -2.83 2.03 6.94
C GLY A 94 -2.85 3.06 5.81
N CYS A 95 -3.36 2.66 4.63
CA CYS A 95 -3.49 3.55 3.48
C CYS A 95 -4.34 4.77 3.75
N PHE A 96 -5.47 4.59 4.45
CA PHE A 96 -6.35 5.69 4.81
C PHE A 96 -5.65 6.70 5.73
N VAL A 97 -4.96 6.21 6.77
CA VAL A 97 -4.22 7.06 7.71
C VAL A 97 -3.02 7.72 7.03
N GLY A 98 -2.27 6.98 6.22
CA GLY A 98 -1.14 7.51 5.44
C GLY A 98 -1.58 8.58 4.44
N ALA A 99 -2.69 8.38 3.74
CA ALA A 99 -3.26 9.37 2.83
C ALA A 99 -3.69 10.65 3.57
N LEU A 100 -4.32 10.53 4.74
CA LEU A 100 -4.81 11.69 5.49
C LEU A 100 -3.68 12.48 6.16
N PHE A 101 -2.79 11.81 6.89
CA PHE A 101 -1.79 12.49 7.72
C PHE A 101 -0.47 12.71 6.98
N ILE A 102 0.09 11.66 6.39
CA ILE A 102 1.42 11.72 5.75
C ILE A 102 1.32 12.50 4.46
N SER A 103 0.36 12.16 3.58
CA SER A 103 0.23 12.85 2.29
C SER A 103 -0.09 14.33 2.46
N SER A 104 -1.04 14.72 3.32
CA SER A 104 -1.37 16.13 3.52
C SER A 104 -0.18 16.94 4.06
N PHE A 105 0.52 16.43 5.07
CA PHE A 105 1.58 17.19 5.73
C PHE A 105 2.90 17.22 4.92
N ILE A 106 3.29 16.09 4.31
CA ILE A 106 4.53 16.01 3.53
C ILE A 106 4.34 16.68 2.15
N ALA A 107 3.18 16.52 1.50
CA ALA A 107 2.99 17.09 0.17
C ALA A 107 3.03 18.62 0.17
N GLU A 108 2.48 19.26 1.21
CA GLU A 108 2.48 20.72 1.35
C GLU A 108 3.88 21.29 1.65
N ARG A 109 4.69 20.60 2.46
CA ARG A 109 6.04 21.09 2.84
C ARG A 109 7.15 20.72 1.87
N TYR A 110 7.14 19.51 1.33
CA TYR A 110 8.28 18.94 0.57
C TYR A 110 7.95 18.63 -0.90
N GLY A 111 6.70 18.82 -1.31
CA GLY A 111 6.26 18.66 -2.69
C GLY A 111 6.05 17.21 -3.14
N ARG A 112 5.64 17.02 -4.41
CA ARG A 112 5.19 15.73 -4.95
C ARG A 112 6.28 14.68 -5.14
N ARG A 113 7.56 15.06 -5.30
CA ARG A 113 8.65 14.10 -5.45
C ARG A 113 9.03 13.45 -4.12
N ALA A 114 9.01 14.22 -3.04
CA ALA A 114 9.34 13.74 -1.72
C ALA A 114 8.32 12.71 -1.22
N ILE A 115 7.01 12.96 -1.40
CA ILE A 115 5.96 12.04 -0.96
C ILE A 115 6.05 10.65 -1.63
N ILE A 116 6.40 10.60 -2.93
CA ILE A 116 6.59 9.35 -3.65
C ILE A 116 7.79 8.57 -3.09
N LEU A 117 8.88 9.26 -2.75
CA LEU A 117 10.06 8.61 -2.18
C LEU A 117 9.81 8.14 -0.74
N THR A 118 9.16 8.95 0.10
CA THR A 118 8.87 8.58 1.49
C THR A 118 7.89 7.41 1.58
N SER A 119 6.86 7.39 0.73
CA SER A 119 5.91 6.25 0.67
C SER A 119 6.61 4.97 0.21
N ALA A 120 7.52 5.04 -0.77
CA ALA A 120 8.30 3.86 -1.18
C ALA A 120 9.19 3.31 -0.04
N ILE A 121 9.81 4.17 0.77
CA ILE A 121 10.62 3.74 1.92
C ILE A 121 9.73 3.10 3.00
N LEU A 122 8.59 3.70 3.32
CA LEU A 122 7.63 3.12 4.28
C LEU A 122 7.13 1.75 3.81
N PHE A 123 6.79 1.63 2.53
CA PHE A 123 6.38 0.36 1.93
C PHE A 123 7.48 -0.72 2.02
N MET A 124 8.74 -0.37 1.72
CA MET A 124 9.86 -1.32 1.87
C MET A 124 10.04 -1.78 3.33
N ILE A 125 9.89 -0.88 4.30
CA ILE A 125 9.98 -1.23 5.72
C ILE A 125 8.81 -2.14 6.13
N GLY A 126 7.58 -1.80 5.76
CA GLY A 126 6.38 -2.59 6.04
C GLY A 126 6.43 -4.00 5.44
N THR A 127 6.76 -4.11 4.15
CA THR A 127 6.90 -5.41 3.46
C THR A 127 8.00 -6.26 4.09
N SER A 128 9.14 -5.68 4.47
CA SER A 128 10.20 -6.42 5.17
C SER A 128 9.70 -7.02 6.49
N MET A 129 8.93 -6.24 7.26
CA MET A 129 8.35 -6.67 8.53
C MET A 129 7.37 -7.84 8.37
N VAL A 130 6.69 -7.92 7.23
CA VAL A 130 5.75 -9.00 6.89
C VAL A 130 6.48 -10.27 6.42
N ILE A 131 7.60 -10.15 5.71
CA ILE A 131 8.31 -11.29 5.07
C ILE A 131 9.28 -12.01 6.01
N PHE A 132 9.99 -11.28 6.87
CA PHE A 132 11.05 -11.86 7.73
C PHE A 132 10.61 -12.89 8.80
N PRO A 133 9.40 -12.83 9.40
CA PRO A 133 9.10 -13.71 10.53
C PRO A 133 8.82 -15.16 10.09
N PRO A 134 9.53 -16.18 10.64
CA PRO A 134 9.15 -17.57 10.43
C PRO A 134 7.81 -17.87 11.11
N GLY A 135 6.90 -18.53 10.39
CA GLY A 135 5.57 -18.90 10.89
C GLY A 135 5.62 -19.78 12.16
N GLY A 136 4.52 -19.85 12.91
CA GLY A 136 4.36 -20.81 14.01
C GLY A 136 4.11 -20.24 15.42
N SER A 137 3.98 -18.92 15.61
CA SER A 137 3.63 -18.34 16.92
C SER A 137 2.61 -17.20 16.84
N LYS A 138 1.65 -17.18 17.77
CA LYS A 138 0.60 -16.13 17.85
C LYS A 138 1.17 -14.71 17.97
N LYS A 139 2.32 -14.56 18.65
CA LYS A 139 3.04 -13.27 18.77
C LYS A 139 3.57 -12.77 17.43
N ILE A 140 4.05 -13.68 16.58
CA ILE A 140 4.59 -13.38 15.25
C ILE A 140 3.47 -12.95 14.31
N MET A 141 2.30 -13.59 14.40
CA MET A 141 1.12 -13.20 13.59
C MET A 141 0.64 -11.77 13.89
N ILE A 142 0.68 -11.34 15.16
CA ILE A 142 0.37 -9.96 15.55
C ILE A 142 1.41 -8.97 15.02
N PHE A 143 2.69 -9.33 15.03
CA PHE A 143 3.76 -8.51 14.45
C PHE A 143 3.54 -8.28 12.95
N ILE A 144 3.13 -9.33 12.23
CA ILE A 144 2.78 -9.25 10.80
C ILE A 144 1.56 -8.32 10.57
N LEU A 145 0.55 -8.37 11.44
CA LEU A 145 -0.60 -7.46 11.36
C LEU A 145 -0.20 -5.99 11.53
N ILE A 146 0.76 -5.70 12.41
CA ILE A 146 1.31 -4.35 12.56
C ILE A 146 2.12 -3.96 11.31
N GLY A 147 2.88 -4.89 10.75
CA GLY A 147 3.59 -4.70 9.48
C GLY A 147 2.66 -4.27 8.35
N ARG A 148 1.45 -4.85 8.26
CA ARG A 148 0.43 -4.44 7.28
C ARG A 148 -0.08 -3.01 7.46
N ILE A 149 -0.14 -2.50 8.69
CA ILE A 149 -0.51 -1.09 8.94
C ILE A 149 0.60 -0.15 8.46
N ILE A 150 1.86 -0.53 8.67
CA ILE A 150 3.03 0.27 8.29
C ILE A 150 3.27 0.25 6.78
N GLU A 151 2.96 -0.89 6.15
CA GLU A 151 3.02 -1.06 4.70
C GLU A 151 1.95 -0.24 3.97
N GLY A 152 0.76 -0.12 4.56
CA GLY A 152 -0.37 0.65 4.04
C GLY A 152 -0.13 2.15 4.04
#